data_AF-A0A0Q0AHW5-F1
#
_entry.id   AF-A0A0Q0AHW5-F1
#
_cell.length_a   1.000
_cell.length_b   1.000
_cell.length_c   1.000
_cell.angle_alpha   90.00
_cell.angle_beta   90.00
_cell.angle_gamma   90.00
#
_symmetry.space_group_name_H-M   'P 1'
#
loop_
_entity.id
_entity.type
_entity.pdbx_description
1 polymer ?
#
loop_
_entity_poly.entity_id
_entity_poly.type
_entity_poly.pdbx_seq_one_letter_code
_entity_poly.pdbx_strand_id
1 'polypeptide(L)'
;MKPMTLPELTQEYILTHDLRPDTVKIYRAATKAYVNFFGECLACETTHRDMLEWRRSELARISKRSWNTYSSHLRTVYRYAMEHGLVELKVNPLKDTRVMPVTATV
;
A
#
# COMPACT_ATOMS: atom_id res chain seq x y z
N MET A 1 -6.71 -21.06 3.37
CA MET A 1 -6.44 -19.99 4.35
C MET A 1 -7.63 -19.04 4.43
N LYS A 2 -7.80 -18.32 5.54
CA LYS A 2 -8.76 -17.20 5.60
C LYS A 2 -8.22 -16.03 4.76
N PRO A 3 -8.98 -15.48 3.81
CA PRO A 3 -8.55 -14.30 3.07
C PRO A 3 -8.44 -13.11 4.03
N MET A 4 -7.41 -12.28 3.84
CA MET A 4 -7.08 -11.18 4.75
C MET A 4 -7.30 -9.82 4.07
N THR A 5 -7.72 -8.86 4.86
CA THR A 5 -7.81 -7.45 4.51
C THR A 5 -6.43 -6.79 4.57
N LEU A 6 -6.25 -5.64 3.90
CA LEU A 6 -4.97 -4.91 3.98
C LEU A 6 -4.60 -4.46 5.42
N PRO A 7 -5.55 -4.03 6.28
CA PRO A 7 -5.30 -3.83 7.71
C PRO A 7 -4.71 -5.04 8.43
N GLU A 8 -5.28 -6.23 8.23
CA GLU A 8 -4.77 -7.46 8.84
C GLU A 8 -3.35 -7.76 8.35
N LEU A 9 -3.10 -7.72 7.03
CA LEU A 9 -1.76 -7.92 6.47
C LEU A 9 -0.73 -6.90 6.97
N THR A 10 -1.14 -5.65 7.14
CA THR A 10 -0.28 -4.58 7.68
C THR A 10 0.07 -4.88 9.14
N GLN A 11 -0.89 -5.37 9.92
CA GLN A 11 -0.67 -5.74 11.32
C GLN A 11 0.27 -6.95 11.43
N GLU A 12 0.10 -7.97 10.60
CA GLU A 12 1.04 -9.12 10.52
C GLU A 12 2.47 -8.66 10.19
N TYR A 13 2.64 -7.76 9.22
CA TYR A 13 3.95 -7.22 8.87
C TYR A 13 4.59 -6.44 10.04
N ILE A 14 3.80 -5.61 10.74
CA ILE A 14 4.29 -4.85 11.90
C ILE A 14 4.66 -5.76 13.08
N LEU A 15 3.90 -6.83 13.33
CA LEU A 15 4.17 -7.76 14.44
C LEU A 15 5.44 -8.59 14.22
N THR A 16 5.75 -8.89 12.96
CA THR A 16 6.91 -9.71 12.60
C THR A 16 8.21 -8.93 12.46
N HIS A 17 8.17 -7.60 12.42
CA HIS A 17 9.32 -6.74 12.19
C HIS A 17 9.49 -5.72 13.33
N ASP A 18 10.71 -5.59 13.86
CA ASP A 18 11.06 -4.55 14.84
C ASP A 18 11.19 -3.17 14.17
N LEU A 19 10.05 -2.57 13.86
CA LEU A 19 9.95 -1.26 13.21
C LEU A 19 9.99 -0.13 14.24
N ARG A 20 10.69 0.95 13.89
CA ARG A 20 10.65 2.19 14.68
C ARG A 20 9.19 2.69 14.80
N PRO A 21 8.80 3.29 15.95
CA PRO A 21 7.43 3.78 16.15
C PRO A 21 6.92 4.73 15.05
N ASP A 22 7.78 5.60 14.53
CA ASP A 22 7.39 6.53 13.45
C ASP A 22 7.19 5.83 12.11
N THR A 23 7.93 4.75 11.84
CA THR A 23 7.69 3.90 10.66
C THR A 23 6.34 3.20 10.75
N VAL A 24 5.98 2.69 11.94
CA VAL A 24 4.67 2.07 12.19
C VAL A 24 3.52 3.06 11.92
N LYS A 25 3.66 4.33 12.30
CA LYS A 25 2.66 5.37 12.00
C LYS A 25 2.45 5.55 10.50
N ILE A 26 3.52 5.48 9.69
CA ILE A 26 3.41 5.62 8.23
C ILE A 26 2.69 4.43 7.61
N TYR A 27 2.99 3.19 8.03
CA TYR A 27 2.23 2.01 7.59
C TYR A 27 0.74 2.16 7.92
N ARG A 28 0.40 2.50 9.16
CA ARG A 28 -1.00 2.70 9.58
C ARG A 28 -1.69 3.81 8.79
N ALA A 29 -1.00 4.92 8.53
CA ALA A 29 -1.55 6.03 7.74
C ALA A 29 -1.81 5.63 6.28
N ALA A 30 -0.86 4.93 5.65
CA ALA A 30 -1.02 4.43 4.28
C ALA A 30 -2.17 3.42 4.17
N THR A 31 -2.28 2.51 5.13
CA THR A 31 -3.38 1.53 5.19
C THR A 31 -4.72 2.19 5.44
N LYS A 32 -4.78 3.21 6.29
CA LYS A 32 -6.00 4.02 6.48
C LYS A 32 -6.42 4.73 5.19
N ALA A 33 -5.47 5.30 4.45
CA ALA A 33 -5.76 5.93 3.16
C ALA A 33 -6.33 4.93 2.14
N TYR A 34 -5.79 3.70 2.11
CA TYR A 34 -6.33 2.61 1.30
C TYR A 34 -7.79 2.28 1.67
N VAL A 35 -8.06 2.07 2.96
CA VAL A 35 -9.42 1.72 3.44
C VAL A 35 -10.41 2.85 3.17
N ASN A 36 -10.00 4.11 3.31
CA ASN A 36 -10.86 5.24 2.98
C ASN A 36 -11.27 5.29 1.50
N PHE A 37 -10.43 4.76 0.60
CA PHE A 37 -10.72 4.77 -0.84
C PHE A 37 -11.48 3.52 -1.29
N PHE A 38 -11.07 2.33 -0.85
CA PHE A 38 -11.66 1.06 -1.29
C PHE A 38 -12.75 0.51 -0.37
N GLY A 39 -12.89 1.05 0.84
CA GLY A 39 -13.79 0.50 1.86
C GLY A 39 -13.27 -0.82 2.45
N GLU A 40 -14.19 -1.56 3.04
CA GLU A 40 -13.92 -2.90 3.58
C GLU A 40 -13.86 -3.91 2.43
N CYS A 41 -12.65 -4.20 1.97
CA CYS A 41 -12.37 -5.22 0.96
C CYS A 41 -11.19 -6.11 1.39
N LEU A 42 -11.14 -7.32 0.82
CA LEU A 42 -9.99 -8.19 0.94
C LEU A 42 -8.82 -7.63 0.12
N ALA A 43 -7.60 -7.86 0.57
CA ALA A 43 -6.41 -7.37 -0.13
C ALA A 43 -6.30 -7.96 -1.56
N CYS A 44 -6.79 -9.19 -1.78
CA CYS A 44 -6.78 -9.84 -3.09
C CYS A 44 -7.83 -9.30 -4.07
N GLU A 45 -8.82 -8.52 -3.62
CA GLU A 45 -9.88 -7.97 -4.48
C GLU A 45 -9.45 -6.73 -5.24
N THR A 46 -8.38 -6.04 -4.80
CA THR A 46 -7.88 -4.85 -5.50
C THR A 46 -6.86 -5.21 -6.57
N THR A 47 -7.14 -4.79 -7.80
CA THR A 47 -6.29 -5.02 -8.95
C THR A 47 -5.26 -3.92 -9.13
N HIS A 48 -4.30 -4.14 -10.03
CA HIS A 48 -3.38 -3.08 -10.44
C HIS A 48 -4.11 -1.87 -11.05
N ARG A 49 -5.22 -2.09 -11.76
CA ARG A 49 -6.01 -1.00 -12.36
C ARG A 49 -6.65 -0.13 -11.27
N ASP A 50 -7.21 -0.75 -10.24
CA ASP A 50 -7.81 -0.06 -9.09
C ASP A 50 -6.78 0.81 -8.37
N MET A 51 -5.54 0.32 -8.23
CA MET A 51 -4.43 1.08 -7.64
C MET A 51 -4.03 2.31 -8.47
N LEU A 52 -4.13 2.23 -9.80
CA LEU A 52 -3.88 3.38 -10.68
C LEU A 52 -4.99 4.44 -10.57
N GLU A 53 -6.23 4.02 -10.36
CA GLU A 53 -7.37 4.91 -10.14
C GLU A 53 -7.28 5.58 -8.77
N TRP A 54 -6.94 4.81 -7.73
CA TRP A 54 -6.65 5.36 -6.41
C TRP A 54 -5.52 6.38 -6.48
N ARG A 55 -4.39 6.05 -7.13
CA ARG A 55 -3.29 6.99 -7.34
C ARG A 55 -3.76 8.31 -7.95
N ARG A 56 -4.56 8.24 -9.01
CA ARG A 56 -5.08 9.43 -9.70
C ARG A 56 -5.93 10.30 -8.76
N SER A 57 -6.80 9.67 -7.97
CA SER A 57 -7.64 10.35 -6.98
C SER A 57 -6.81 10.98 -5.85
N GLU A 58 -5.89 10.21 -5.27
CA GLU A 58 -5.09 10.62 -4.11
C GLU A 58 -4.15 11.79 -4.46
N LEU A 59 -3.56 11.79 -5.66
CA LEU A 59 -2.69 12.87 -6.14
C LEU A 59 -3.41 14.21 -6.35
N ALA A 60 -4.75 14.25 -6.34
CA ALA A 60 -5.49 15.51 -6.28
C ALA A 60 -5.43 16.18 -4.89
N ARG A 61 -5.01 15.43 -3.86
CA ARG A 61 -5.05 15.86 -2.45
C ARG A 61 -3.69 15.80 -1.76
N ILE A 62 -2.78 14.92 -2.19
CA ILE A 62 -1.47 14.75 -1.56
C ILE A 62 -0.32 14.97 -2.56
N SER A 63 0.86 15.29 -2.03
CA SER A 63 2.05 15.43 -2.85
C SER A 63 2.48 14.09 -3.48
N LYS A 64 3.16 14.16 -4.62
CA LYS A 64 3.84 13.00 -5.25
C LYS A 64 4.76 12.26 -4.29
N ARG A 65 5.45 12.99 -3.40
CA ARG A 65 6.32 12.41 -2.37
C ARG A 65 5.51 11.58 -1.38
N SER A 66 4.41 12.13 -0.86
CA SER A 66 3.51 11.44 0.07
C SER A 66 2.92 10.18 -0.56
N TRP A 67 2.46 10.25 -1.81
CA TRP A 67 1.99 9.08 -2.56
C TRP A 67 3.07 8.00 -2.69
N ASN A 68 4.28 8.39 -3.06
CA ASN A 68 5.39 7.44 -3.20
C ASN A 68 5.74 6.79 -1.85
N THR A 69 5.65 7.52 -0.74
CA THR A 69 5.80 6.96 0.60
C THR A 69 4.71 5.92 0.88
N TYR A 70 3.44 6.26 0.69
CA TYR A 70 2.33 5.34 0.97
C TYR A 70 2.39 4.08 0.11
N SER A 71 2.47 4.26 -1.22
CA SER A 71 2.54 3.14 -2.17
C SER A 71 3.76 2.25 -1.94
N SER A 72 4.89 2.79 -1.48
CA SER A 72 6.06 1.98 -1.14
C SER A 72 5.85 1.12 0.10
N HIS A 73 5.28 1.68 1.16
CA HIS A 73 5.01 0.92 2.39
C HIS A 73 4.00 -0.20 2.12
N LEU A 74 2.90 0.11 1.44
CA LEU A 74 1.91 -0.92 1.10
C LEU A 74 2.47 -1.96 0.13
N ARG A 75 3.36 -1.59 -0.80
CA ARG A 75 4.06 -2.57 -1.65
C ARG A 75 4.89 -3.54 -0.83
N THR A 76 5.55 -3.08 0.25
CA THR A 76 6.27 -3.95 1.19
C THR A 76 5.32 -4.92 1.91
N VAL A 77 4.16 -4.44 2.38
CA VAL A 77 3.13 -5.30 3.00
C VAL A 77 2.68 -6.40 2.03
N TYR A 78 2.32 -6.03 0.79
CA TYR A 78 1.91 -7.01 -0.23
C TYR A 78 3.02 -8.01 -0.55
N ARG A 79 4.28 -7.56 -0.65
CA ARG A 79 5.42 -8.46 -0.89
C ARG A 79 5.56 -9.48 0.23
N TYR A 80 5.59 -9.03 1.48
CA TYR A 80 5.65 -9.90 2.65
C TYR A 80 4.50 -10.91 2.66
N ALA A 81 3.27 -10.44 2.42
CA ALA A 81 2.09 -11.28 2.39
C ALA A 81 2.16 -12.33 1.28
N MET A 82 2.62 -11.98 0.09
CA MET A 82 2.79 -12.92 -1.02
C MET A 82 3.88 -13.96 -0.71
N GLU A 83 5.01 -13.54 -0.14
CA GLU A 83 6.14 -14.42 0.20
C GLU A 83 5.79 -15.44 1.29
N HIS A 84 4.90 -15.07 2.23
CA HIS A 84 4.44 -15.93 3.32
C HIS A 84 3.10 -16.63 3.02
N GLY A 85 2.62 -16.52 1.78
CA GLY A 85 1.37 -17.14 1.35
C GLY A 85 0.12 -16.54 1.98
N LEU A 86 0.19 -15.40 2.70
CA LEU A 86 -0.92 -14.70 3.37
C LEU A 86 -1.93 -14.08 2.39
N VAL A 87 -1.55 -13.93 1.12
CA VAL A 87 -2.44 -13.48 0.04
C VAL A 87 -2.09 -14.21 -1.26
N GLU A 88 -3.10 -14.67 -1.98
CA GLU A 88 -2.94 -15.35 -3.27
C GLU A 88 -2.99 -14.33 -4.42
N LEU A 89 -1.84 -13.72 -4.71
CA LEU A 89 -1.67 -12.80 -5.84
C LEU A 89 -0.47 -13.21 -6.68
N LYS A 90 -0.60 -13.13 -8.00
CA LYS A 90 0.53 -13.37 -8.92
C LYS A 90 1.47 -12.18 -9.02
N VAL A 91 0.94 -10.97 -8.83
CA VAL A 91 1.67 -9.71 -8.95
C VAL A 91 1.19 -8.75 -7.88
N ASN A 92 2.12 -8.02 -7.29
CA ASN A 92 1.80 -6.96 -6.33
C ASN A 92 0.97 -5.85 -7.02
N PRO A 93 -0.23 -5.50 -6.53
CA PRO A 93 -1.12 -4.58 -7.23
C PRO A 93 -0.56 -3.15 -7.25
N LEU A 94 0.38 -2.82 -6.36
CA LEU A 94 1.09 -1.53 -6.33
C LEU A 94 2.39 -1.51 -7.15
N LYS A 95 2.65 -2.53 -7.98
CA LYS A 95 3.74 -2.50 -8.96
C LYS A 95 3.56 -1.29 -9.88
N ASP A 96 4.65 -0.59 -10.24
CA ASP A 96 4.64 0.53 -11.21
C ASP A 96 3.67 1.70 -10.92
N THR A 97 3.24 1.85 -9.66
CA THR A 97 2.39 2.98 -9.25
C THR A 97 3.17 4.22 -8.80
N ARG A 98 4.49 4.12 -8.63
CA ARG A 98 5.36 5.26 -8.27
C ARG A 98 5.28 6.35 -9.34
N VAL A 99 5.33 7.61 -8.92
CA VAL A 99 5.36 8.77 -9.84
C VAL A 99 6.68 9.51 -9.72
N MET A 100 7.19 10.01 -10.85
CA MET A 100 8.39 10.83 -10.85
C MET A 100 8.06 12.20 -10.24
N PRO A 101 8.82 12.64 -9.21
CA PRO A 101 8.77 14.04 -8.80
C PRO A 101 9.12 14.90 -10.02
N VAL A 102 8.45 16.05 -10.18
CA VAL A 102 8.90 17.00 -11.20
C VAL A 102 10.28 17.48 -10.75
N THR A 103 11.33 17.10 -11.47
CA THR A 103 12.60 17.81 -11.36
C THR A 103 12.34 19.19 -11.93
N ALA A 104 12.42 20.23 -11.11
CA ALA A 104 12.43 21.58 -11.64
C ALA A 104 13.63 21.67 -12.59
N THR A 105 13.36 21.79 -13.89
CA THR A 105 14.40 22.12 -14.86
C THR A 105 14.86 23.54 -14.50
N VAL A 106 16.13 23.63 -14.11
CA VAL A 106 16.86 24.89 -13.93
C VAL A 106 16.90 25.70 -15.22
#